data_AF-A0A3M6X252-F1
#
_entry.id   AF-A0A3M6X252-F1
#
_cell.length_a   1.000
_cell.length_b   1.000
_cell.length_c   1.000
_cell.angle_alpha   90.00
_cell.angle_beta   90.00
_cell.angle_gamma   90.00
#
_symmetry.space_group_name_H-M   'P 1'
#
loop_
_entity.id
_entity.type
_entity.pdbx_description
1 polymer ?
#
loop_
_entity_poly.entity_id
_entity_poly.type
_entity_poly.pdbx_seq_one_letter_code
_entity_poly.pdbx_strand_id
1 'polypeptide(L)'
;MDEENGSPELWPGSHRDSFIQQHVTLPNDEWGFAIKPALVEQRRNISPPVQPTVRKGSLIIRDIHLWHAGMPNRSDTPRTMLAFVIQPTWIHAPSKVTLPLETKALVDGWKVNSGLEYAVHWVDGDADHEEVDSDDVEYSTGNSKWPLLESLMRPTPESISSL
;
A
#
# COMPACT_ATOMS: atom_id res chain seq x y z
N MET A 1 4.67 -7.86 17.39
CA MET A 1 4.06 -6.52 17.47
C MET A 1 2.68 -6.64 18.06
N ASP A 2 2.29 -5.68 18.87
CA ASP A 2 1.05 -5.55 19.63
C ASP A 2 0.74 -4.05 19.78
N GLU A 3 -0.25 -3.69 20.57
CA GLU A 3 -0.66 -2.30 20.76
C GLU A 3 0.44 -1.42 21.39
N GLU A 4 1.27 -2.00 22.27
CA GLU A 4 2.32 -1.27 23.00
C GLU A 4 3.48 -0.88 22.07
N ASN A 5 3.90 -1.79 21.20
CA ASN A 5 5.05 -1.59 20.31
C ASN A 5 4.69 -1.11 18.89
N GLY A 6 3.49 -0.53 18.72
CA GLY A 6 3.10 0.14 17.48
C GLY A 6 2.67 -0.81 16.36
N SER A 7 1.91 -1.87 16.69
CA SER A 7 1.18 -2.63 15.67
C SER A 7 0.25 -1.70 14.88
N PRO A 8 0.14 -1.83 13.54
CA PRO A 8 -0.69 -0.93 12.76
C PRO A 8 -2.16 -1.05 13.14
N GLU A 9 -2.86 0.08 13.13
CA GLU A 9 -4.32 0.09 13.15
C GLU A 9 -4.83 -0.28 11.75
N LEU A 10 -5.76 -1.22 11.67
CA LEU A 10 -6.36 -1.69 10.42
C LEU A 10 -7.88 -1.46 10.47
N TRP A 11 -8.48 -1.10 9.33
CA TRP A 11 -9.92 -0.85 9.23
C TRP A 11 -10.58 -1.90 8.33
N PRO A 12 -11.07 -3.03 8.89
CA PRO A 12 -11.62 -4.12 8.09
C PRO A 12 -12.71 -3.67 7.14
N GLY A 13 -12.65 -4.15 5.89
CA GLY A 13 -13.64 -3.86 4.86
C GLY A 13 -13.59 -2.47 4.22
N SER A 14 -12.77 -1.53 4.71
CA SER A 14 -12.65 -0.17 4.16
C SER A 14 -12.24 -0.16 2.67
N HIS A 15 -11.37 -1.09 2.25
CA HIS A 15 -10.91 -1.24 0.87
C HIS A 15 -12.02 -1.39 -0.18
N ARG A 16 -13.23 -1.82 0.21
CA ARG A 16 -14.36 -2.00 -0.72
C ARG A 16 -14.95 -0.69 -1.21
N ASP A 17 -14.82 0.36 -0.39
CA ASP A 17 -15.42 1.66 -0.61
C ASP A 17 -14.33 2.73 -0.74
N SER A 18 -13.08 2.33 -0.99
CA SER A 18 -11.94 3.25 -1.03
C SER A 18 -11.84 3.97 -2.36
N PHE A 19 -11.95 5.29 -2.34
CA PHE A 19 -11.75 6.14 -3.51
C PHE A 19 -11.06 7.46 -3.14
N ILE A 20 -10.39 8.08 -4.12
CA ILE A 20 -9.52 9.23 -3.88
C ILE A 20 -10.24 10.40 -3.20
N GLN A 21 -11.53 10.62 -3.49
CA GLN A 21 -12.33 11.70 -2.91
C GLN A 21 -12.61 11.55 -1.41
N GLN A 22 -12.31 10.39 -0.80
CA GLN A 22 -12.40 10.21 0.65
C GLN A 22 -11.21 10.81 1.39
N HIS A 23 -10.12 11.09 0.68
CA HIS A 23 -8.92 11.69 1.23
C HIS A 23 -9.12 13.18 1.49
N VAL A 24 -8.40 13.71 2.47
CA VAL A 24 -8.33 15.14 2.73
C VAL A 24 -7.71 15.86 1.53
N THR A 25 -8.19 17.05 1.24
CA THR A 25 -7.58 17.92 0.23
C THR A 25 -6.54 18.81 0.92
N LEU A 26 -5.33 18.85 0.39
CA LEU A 26 -4.23 19.69 0.85
C LEU A 26 -4.39 21.14 0.33
N PRO A 27 -3.67 22.13 0.89
CA PRO A 27 -3.80 23.54 0.47
C PRO A 27 -3.47 23.83 -1.00
N ASN A 28 -2.78 22.92 -1.68
CA ASN A 28 -2.41 22.99 -3.10
C ASN A 28 -3.40 22.21 -4.01
N ASP A 29 -4.60 21.89 -3.51
CA ASP A 29 -5.63 21.09 -4.18
C ASP A 29 -5.22 19.63 -4.50
N GLU A 30 -4.10 19.16 -3.94
CA GLU A 30 -3.70 17.76 -4.01
C GLU A 30 -4.43 16.91 -2.97
N TRP A 31 -4.49 15.60 -3.20
CA TRP A 31 -5.05 14.65 -2.24
C TRP A 31 -3.98 14.24 -1.23
N GLY A 32 -4.24 14.47 0.06
CA GLY A 32 -3.39 13.97 1.13
C GLY A 32 -3.62 12.48 1.38
N PHE A 33 -2.73 11.84 2.14
CA PHE A 33 -2.87 10.41 2.47
C PHE A 33 -3.90 10.12 3.59
N ALA A 34 -4.36 11.15 4.31
CA ALA A 34 -5.32 10.97 5.38
C ALA A 34 -6.76 10.91 4.86
N ILE A 35 -7.59 10.06 5.47
CA ILE A 35 -9.03 10.02 5.21
C ILE A 35 -9.74 11.15 5.94
N LYS A 36 -10.78 11.73 5.33
CA LYS A 36 -11.60 12.79 5.93
C LYS A 36 -12.16 12.34 7.30
N PRO A 37 -11.98 13.14 8.37
CA PRO A 37 -12.39 12.74 9.73
C PRO A 37 -13.86 12.33 9.87
N ALA A 38 -14.77 13.00 9.17
CA ALA A 38 -16.18 12.64 9.19
C ALA A 38 -16.46 11.22 8.67
N LEU A 39 -15.72 10.77 7.64
CA LEU A 39 -15.85 9.42 7.09
C LEU A 39 -15.25 8.37 8.04
N VAL A 40 -14.16 8.71 8.72
CA VAL A 40 -13.55 7.87 9.76
C VAL A 40 -14.56 7.60 10.88
N GLU A 41 -15.23 8.64 11.38
CA GLU A 41 -16.24 8.49 12.45
C GLU A 41 -17.51 7.77 11.99
N GLN A 42 -17.97 8.01 10.75
CA GLN A 42 -19.06 7.21 10.17
C GLN A 42 -18.70 5.73 10.09
N ARG A 43 -17.51 5.40 9.60
CA ARG A 43 -17.04 4.01 9.50
C ARG A 43 -16.90 3.36 10.87
N ARG A 44 -16.42 4.10 11.88
CA ARG A 44 -16.25 3.61 13.26
C ARG A 44 -17.54 3.05 13.85
N ASN A 45 -18.69 3.63 13.50
CA ASN A 45 -20.01 3.16 13.95
C ASN A 45 -20.46 1.85 13.28
N ILE A 46 -19.92 1.50 12.12
CA ILE A 46 -20.31 0.32 11.33
C ILE A 46 -19.30 -0.82 11.50
N SER A 47 -18.02 -0.50 11.36
CA SER A 47 -16.91 -1.45 11.44
C SER A 47 -15.69 -0.71 12.01
N PRO A 48 -15.52 -0.70 13.34
CA PRO A 48 -14.41 -0.01 13.99
C PRO A 48 -13.05 -0.62 13.60
N PRO A 49 -11.95 0.12 13.82
CA PRO A 49 -10.62 -0.40 13.57
C PRO A 49 -10.24 -1.50 14.55
N VAL A 50 -9.21 -2.26 14.17
CA VAL A 50 -8.55 -3.27 15.00
C VAL A 50 -7.04 -3.04 15.00
N GLN A 51 -6.38 -3.30 16.13
CA GLN A 51 -4.92 -3.25 16.25
C GLN A 51 -4.40 -4.66 16.61
N PRO A 52 -4.11 -5.53 15.62
CA PRO A 52 -3.87 -6.93 15.88
C PRO A 52 -2.53 -7.16 16.59
N THR A 53 -2.44 -8.21 17.43
CA THR A 53 -1.14 -8.74 17.86
C THR A 53 -0.61 -9.72 16.82
N VAL A 54 0.59 -9.43 16.30
CA VAL A 54 1.22 -10.19 15.21
C VAL A 54 2.60 -10.67 15.64
N ARG A 55 2.81 -11.99 15.60
CA ARG A 55 4.07 -12.62 16.01
C ARG A 55 5.15 -12.45 14.93
N LYS A 56 6.42 -12.37 15.34
CA LYS A 56 7.55 -12.36 14.40
C LYS A 56 7.48 -13.59 13.47
N GLY A 57 7.70 -13.38 12.18
CA GLY A 57 7.57 -14.41 11.14
C GLY A 57 6.16 -14.55 10.55
N SER A 58 5.17 -13.83 11.07
CA SER A 58 3.84 -13.75 10.45
C SER A 58 3.83 -12.75 9.29
N LEU A 59 2.89 -12.92 8.36
CA LEU A 59 2.63 -12.00 7.25
C LEU A 59 1.25 -11.38 7.39
N ILE A 60 1.13 -10.08 7.11
CA ILE A 60 -0.16 -9.41 6.88
C ILE A 60 -0.28 -9.22 5.37
N ILE A 61 -1.29 -9.85 4.77
CA ILE A 61 -1.68 -9.61 3.38
C ILE A 61 -2.93 -8.72 3.42
N ARG A 62 -2.86 -7.56 2.77
CA ARG A 62 -3.97 -6.61 2.72
C ARG A 62 -4.07 -5.99 1.33
N ASP A 63 -5.29 -5.59 0.98
CA ASP A 63 -5.52 -4.69 -0.15
C ASP A 63 -4.79 -3.36 0.11
N ILE A 64 -4.18 -2.79 -0.93
CA ILE A 64 -3.46 -1.52 -0.83
C ILE A 64 -4.39 -0.36 -0.42
N HIS A 65 -5.67 -0.45 -0.76
CA HIS A 65 -6.69 0.54 -0.44
C HIS A 65 -7.30 0.38 0.96
N LEU A 66 -6.90 -0.64 1.73
CA LEU A 66 -7.35 -0.80 3.11
C LEU A 66 -6.87 0.39 3.94
N TRP A 67 -7.79 1.10 4.59
CA TRP A 67 -7.41 2.16 5.52
C TRP A 67 -6.63 1.56 6.68
N HIS A 68 -5.52 2.22 7.02
CA HIS A 68 -4.63 1.81 8.09
C HIS A 68 -3.87 3.01 8.62
N ALA A 69 -3.35 2.90 9.84
CA ALA A 69 -2.52 3.92 10.44
C ALA A 69 -1.34 3.29 11.18
N GLY A 70 -0.18 3.96 11.12
CA GLY A 70 0.93 3.67 12.02
C GLY A 70 0.56 4.11 13.43
N MET A 71 0.69 3.22 14.41
CA MET A 71 0.40 3.53 15.81
C MET A 71 1.69 3.78 16.59
N PRO A 72 1.65 4.63 17.64
CA PRO A 72 2.83 4.93 18.44
C PRO A 72 3.48 3.66 19.01
N ASN A 73 4.80 3.54 18.84
CA ASN A 73 5.61 2.58 19.58
C ASN A 73 6.01 3.21 20.91
N ARG A 74 5.50 2.68 22.02
CA ARG A 74 5.75 3.19 23.38
C ARG A 74 6.87 2.44 24.11
N SER A 75 7.52 1.49 23.43
CA SER A 75 8.66 0.76 23.95
C SER A 75 9.98 1.45 23.58
N ASP A 76 11.06 1.08 24.28
CA ASP A 76 12.41 1.58 24.01
C ASP A 76 13.10 0.86 22.83
N THR A 77 12.41 -0.08 22.17
CA THR A 77 12.98 -0.87 21.07
C THR A 77 12.33 -0.48 19.73
N PRO A 78 13.11 -0.10 18.71
CA PRO A 78 12.58 0.15 17.37
C PRO A 78 11.83 -1.06 16.79
N ARG A 79 10.73 -0.79 16.09
CA ARG A 79 9.89 -1.82 15.46
C ARG A 79 10.12 -1.84 13.94
N THR A 80 10.81 -2.88 13.46
CA THR A 80 11.08 -3.07 12.02
C THR A 80 9.95 -3.85 11.34
N MET A 81 9.56 -3.41 10.14
CA MET A 81 8.60 -4.09 9.26
C MET A 81 9.13 -4.03 7.83
N LEU A 82 8.96 -5.12 7.08
CA LEU A 82 9.22 -5.14 5.64
C LEU A 82 7.87 -5.04 4.91
N ALA A 83 7.80 -4.16 3.91
CA ALA A 83 6.62 -3.96 3.09
C ALA A 83 6.92 -4.35 1.65
N PHE A 84 6.01 -5.11 1.05
CA PHE A 84 6.06 -5.50 -0.35
C PHE A 84 4.70 -5.21 -0.97
N VAL A 85 4.69 -4.68 -2.19
CA VAL A 85 3.47 -4.42 -2.95
C VAL A 85 3.47 -5.31 -4.19
N ILE A 86 2.41 -6.11 -4.34
CA ILE A 86 2.16 -6.89 -5.55
C ILE A 86 1.03 -6.20 -6.30
N GLN A 87 1.22 -5.99 -7.59
CA GLN A 87 0.26 -5.32 -8.45
C GLN A 87 0.01 -6.14 -9.71
N PRO A 88 -1.20 -6.06 -10.29
CA PRO A 88 -1.46 -6.64 -11.61
C PRO A 88 -0.53 -6.06 -12.67
N THR A 89 -0.02 -6.90 -13.56
CA THR A 89 0.91 -6.49 -14.62
C THR A 89 0.34 -5.37 -15.48
N TRP A 90 -0.95 -5.40 -15.78
CA TRP A 90 -1.61 -4.38 -16.60
C TRP A 90 -1.67 -2.98 -15.97
N ILE A 91 -1.34 -2.79 -14.69
CA ILE A 91 -1.18 -1.43 -14.12
C ILE A 91 0.05 -0.73 -14.72
N HIS A 92 1.06 -1.49 -15.15
CA HIS A 92 2.33 -0.95 -15.65
C HIS A 92 2.89 0.16 -14.74
N ALA A 93 2.93 -0.05 -13.42
CA ALA A 93 3.50 0.98 -12.55
C ALA A 93 4.96 1.25 -12.94
N PRO A 94 5.37 2.53 -12.92
CA PRO A 94 6.71 2.93 -13.31
C PRO A 94 7.76 2.57 -12.25
N SER A 95 7.39 2.46 -10.97
CA SER A 95 8.32 2.16 -9.89
C SER A 95 9.04 0.83 -10.08
N LYS A 96 10.36 0.84 -9.84
CA LYS A 96 11.21 -0.33 -9.86
C LYS A 96 12.05 -0.37 -8.60
N VAL A 97 12.30 -1.56 -8.07
CA VAL A 97 13.27 -1.76 -7.00
C VAL A 97 14.68 -1.79 -7.60
N THR A 98 15.63 -1.07 -7.02
CA THR A 98 17.04 -1.17 -7.43
C THR A 98 17.67 -2.38 -6.76
N LEU A 99 18.27 -3.28 -7.56
CA LEU A 99 18.95 -4.48 -7.03
C LEU A 99 20.31 -4.69 -7.73
N PRO A 100 21.32 -5.22 -7.01
CA PRO A 100 22.58 -5.64 -7.60
C PRO A 100 22.39 -6.68 -8.69
N LEU A 101 23.08 -6.53 -9.83
CA LEU A 101 23.01 -7.45 -10.96
C LEU A 101 23.38 -8.90 -10.58
N GLU A 102 24.27 -9.08 -9.61
CA GLU A 102 24.65 -10.40 -9.09
C GLU A 102 23.47 -11.20 -8.51
N THR A 103 22.41 -10.51 -8.03
CA THR A 103 21.21 -11.15 -7.48
C THR A 103 20.21 -11.58 -8.57
N LYS A 104 20.44 -11.22 -9.83
CA LYS A 104 19.48 -11.44 -10.92
C LYS A 104 19.10 -12.91 -11.09
N ALA A 105 20.05 -13.82 -11.01
CA ALA A 105 19.79 -15.26 -11.15
C ALA A 105 18.85 -15.79 -10.04
N LEU A 106 18.97 -15.26 -8.82
CA LEU A 106 18.10 -15.60 -7.70
C LEU A 106 16.67 -15.10 -7.93
N VAL A 107 16.53 -13.83 -8.33
CA VAL A 107 15.22 -13.22 -8.60
C VAL A 107 14.52 -13.88 -9.79
N ASP A 108 15.25 -14.18 -10.87
CA ASP A 108 14.72 -14.93 -12.01
C ASP A 108 14.23 -16.32 -11.57
N GLY A 109 14.93 -16.97 -10.63
CA GLY A 109 14.51 -18.24 -10.03
C GLY A 109 13.18 -18.14 -9.26
N TRP A 110 12.92 -17.04 -8.56
CA TRP A 110 11.64 -16.81 -7.88
C TRP A 110 10.48 -16.66 -8.86
N LYS A 111 10.71 -16.00 -10.01
CA LYS A 111 9.71 -15.89 -11.07
C LYS A 111 9.27 -17.25 -11.58
N VAL A 112 10.22 -18.18 -11.80
CA VAL A 112 9.91 -19.55 -12.24
C VAL A 112 9.03 -20.28 -11.22
N ASN A 113 9.28 -20.09 -9.92
CA ASN A 113 8.59 -20.81 -8.86
C ASN A 113 7.23 -20.22 -8.47
N SER A 114 7.07 -18.90 -8.57
CA SER A 114 5.89 -18.17 -8.07
C SER A 114 5.00 -17.59 -9.17
N GLY A 115 5.52 -17.45 -10.39
CA GLY A 115 4.88 -16.67 -11.45
C GLY A 115 4.90 -15.16 -11.23
N LEU A 116 5.47 -14.67 -10.12
CA LEU A 116 5.58 -13.25 -9.84
C LEU A 116 6.72 -12.63 -10.64
N GLU A 117 6.44 -11.49 -11.24
CA GLU A 117 7.44 -10.65 -11.89
C GLU A 117 7.86 -9.53 -10.94
N TYR A 118 9.17 -9.27 -10.90
CA TYR A 118 9.74 -8.21 -10.09
C TYR A 118 10.18 -7.08 -11.02
N ALA A 119 9.60 -5.90 -10.83
CA ALA A 119 10.01 -4.70 -11.55
C ALA A 119 11.33 -4.21 -10.95
N VAL A 120 12.45 -4.47 -11.64
CA VAL A 120 13.81 -4.22 -11.13
C VAL A 120 14.59 -3.31 -12.06
N HIS A 121 15.31 -2.36 -11.46
CA HIS A 121 16.41 -1.63 -12.07
C HIS A 121 17.73 -2.26 -11.61
N TRP A 122 18.46 -2.89 -12.52
CA TRP A 122 19.70 -3.60 -12.19
C TRP A 122 20.88 -2.63 -12.18
N VAL A 123 21.72 -2.71 -11.16
CA VAL A 123 22.96 -1.94 -11.04
C VAL A 123 24.17 -2.86 -10.89
N ASP A 124 25.31 -2.46 -11.44
CA ASP A 124 26.58 -3.14 -11.21
C ASP A 124 27.11 -2.79 -9.80
N GLY A 125 27.57 -3.80 -9.05
CA GLY A 125 28.03 -3.62 -7.66
C GLY A 125 26.88 -3.48 -6.66
N ASP A 126 27.19 -2.91 -5.50
CA ASP A 126 26.24 -2.80 -4.39
C ASP A 126 25.16 -1.74 -4.65
N ALA A 127 23.92 -2.04 -4.28
CA ALA A 127 22.84 -1.07 -4.22
C ALA A 127 22.81 -0.46 -2.82
N ASP A 128 23.11 0.84 -2.72
CA ASP A 128 22.99 1.56 -1.46
C ASP A 128 21.51 1.76 -1.13
N HIS A 129 21.04 1.11 -0.07
CA HIS A 129 19.65 1.15 0.35
C HIS A 129 19.34 2.35 1.27
N GLU A 130 20.36 3.06 1.75
CA GLU A 130 20.21 4.27 2.55
C GLU A 130 19.97 5.51 1.66
N GLU A 131 20.42 5.45 0.40
CA GLU A 131 20.25 6.51 -0.61
C GLU A 131 18.95 6.36 -1.44
N VAL A 132 18.13 5.33 -1.15
CA VAL A 132 16.83 5.14 -1.80
C VAL A 132 15.76 5.90 -1.04
N ASP A 133 15.16 6.91 -1.68
CA ASP A 133 14.05 7.67 -1.11
C ASP A 133 12.70 7.00 -1.41
N SER A 134 11.83 6.90 -0.40
CA SER A 134 10.45 6.44 -0.59
C SER A 134 9.59 7.44 -1.37
N ASP A 135 9.99 8.72 -1.41
CA ASP A 135 9.29 9.77 -2.15
C ASP A 135 9.46 9.62 -3.67
N ASP A 136 10.49 8.89 -4.12
CA ASP A 136 10.70 8.55 -5.53
C ASP A 136 9.77 7.43 -6.04
N VAL A 137 8.95 6.84 -5.15
CA VAL A 137 8.02 5.77 -5.52
C VAL A 137 6.79 6.35 -6.22
N GLU A 138 6.77 6.24 -7.55
CA GLU A 138 5.63 6.66 -8.35
C GLU A 138 4.50 5.60 -8.42
N TYR A 139 3.42 5.82 -7.66
CA TYR A 139 2.22 4.97 -7.62
C TYR A 139 1.25 5.17 -8.82
N SER A 140 1.71 5.82 -9.89
CA SER A 140 0.90 6.05 -11.09
C SER A 140 0.80 4.76 -11.94
N THR A 141 -0.01 4.83 -13.00
CA THR A 141 -0.16 3.73 -13.95
C THR A 141 0.40 4.15 -15.30
N GLY A 142 1.33 3.36 -15.83
CA GLY A 142 1.79 3.47 -17.22
C GLY A 142 0.78 2.92 -18.24
N ASN A 143 -0.40 2.47 -17.80
CA ASN A 143 -1.44 1.97 -18.69
C ASN A 143 -2.24 3.12 -19.30
N SER A 144 -1.98 3.41 -20.58
CA SER A 144 -2.69 4.45 -21.34
C SER A 144 -4.19 4.22 -21.50
N LYS A 145 -4.70 3.01 -21.21
CA LYS A 145 -6.12 2.68 -21.22
C LYS A 145 -6.79 2.89 -19.86
N TRP A 146 -6.03 3.19 -18.80
CA TRP A 146 -6.57 3.37 -17.45
C TRP A 146 -7.72 4.39 -17.36
N PRO A 147 -7.66 5.58 -18.02
CA PRO A 147 -8.77 6.53 -17.96
C PRO A 147 -10.08 5.98 -18.53
N LEU A 148 -10.00 5.05 -19.49
CA LEU A 148 -11.19 4.38 -20.05
C LEU A 148 -11.80 3.40 -19.05
N LEU A 149 -10.96 2.72 -18.27
CA LEU A 149 -11.37 1.77 -17.24
C LEU A 149 -11.94 2.46 -16.00
N GLU A 150 -11.49 3.68 -15.69
CA GLU A 150 -11.94 4.42 -14.50
C GLU A 150 -13.48 4.55 -14.45
N SER A 151 -14.12 4.83 -15.59
CA SER A 151 -15.58 4.90 -15.71
C SER A 151 -16.30 3.59 -15.40
N LEU A 152 -15.64 2.44 -15.62
CA LEU A 152 -16.17 1.10 -15.38
C LEU A 152 -15.89 0.61 -13.95
N MET A 153 -14.89 1.20 -13.27
CA MET A 153 -14.49 0.83 -11.91
C MET A 153 -15.18 1.67 -10.83
N ARG A 154 -15.73 2.83 -11.17
CA ARG A 154 -16.51 3.65 -10.23
C ARG A 154 -17.87 2.98 -9.97
N PRO A 155 -18.26 2.76 -8.70
CA PRO A 155 -19.63 2.36 -8.39
C PRO A 155 -20.61 3.39 -8.93
N THR A 156 -21.75 2.95 -9.48
CA THR A 156 -22.83 3.86 -9.88
C THR A 156 -23.37 4.58 -8.63
N PRO A 157 -23.79 5.86 -8.75
CA PRO A 157 -24.27 6.67 -7.61
C PRO A 157 -25.37 5.99 -6.79
N GLU A 158 -26.18 5.14 -7.40
CA GLU A 158 -27.26 4.38 -6.75
C GLU A 158 -26.75 3.40 -5.66
N SER A 159 -25.51 2.91 -5.78
CA SER A 159 -24.91 2.02 -4.76
C SER A 159 -24.53 2.76 -3.48
N ILE A 160 -24.24 4.06 -3.57
CA ILE A 160 -23.80 4.91 -2.45
C ILE A 160 -24.98 5.27 -1.52
N SER A 161 -26.21 5.26 -2.04
CA SER A 161 -27.44 5.58 -1.29
C SER A 161 -27.92 4.45 -0.35
N SER A 162 -27.28 3.28 -0.39
CA SER A 162 -27.77 2.08 0.32
C SER A 162 -27.01 1.74 1.61
N LEU A 163 -26.16 2.66 2.10
CA LEU A 163 -25.38 2.53 3.34
C LEU A 163 -25.64 3.69 4.29
#